data_AF-A0A3P6FEA1-F1
#
_entry.id   AF-A0A3P6FEA1-F1
#
_cell.length_a   1.000
_cell.length_b   1.000
_cell.length_c   1.000
_cell.angle_alpha   90.00
_cell.angle_beta   90.00
_cell.angle_gamma   90.00
#
_symmetry.space_group_name_H-M   'P 1'
#
loop_
_entity.id
_entity.type
_entity.pdbx_description
1 polymer ?
#
loop_
_entity_poly.entity_id
_entity_poly.type
_entity_poly.pdbx_seq_one_letter_code
_entity_poly.pdbx_strand_id
1 'polypeptide(L)'
;MISVYDKSEQAVFVILGDAGKELTGKHAAELVDNYFETNEGVGVDACVPVPQALLDTIGQTRKFIVKVSDHNLTGKTQTITATKILPPEAPLPASSDGISKTGGDKSGPSSGFEDAVVDRARKASEILESDETKHSKSG
;
A
#
# COMPACT_ATOMS: atom_id res chain seq x y z
N MET A 1 -2.23 14.86 9.03
CA MET A 1 -3.10 13.81 8.46
C MET A 1 -2.30 13.12 7.38
N ILE A 2 -2.43 11.81 7.21
CA ILE A 2 -1.74 11.07 6.13
C ILE A 2 -2.76 10.33 5.27
N SER A 3 -2.48 10.22 3.97
CA SER A 3 -3.22 9.35 3.07
C SER A 3 -2.61 7.95 3.13
N VAL A 4 -3.46 6.96 3.37
CA VAL A 4 -3.10 5.54 3.39
C VAL A 4 -3.87 4.85 2.27
N TYR A 5 -3.19 3.94 1.58
CA TYR A 5 -3.75 3.18 0.46
C TYR A 5 -3.69 1.69 0.79
N ASP A 6 -4.78 0.98 0.58
CA ASP A 6 -4.81 -0.49 0.55
C ASP A 6 -5.52 -0.94 -0.72
N LYS A 7 -4.80 -1.65 -1.59
CA LYS A 7 -5.26 -2.06 -2.92
C LYS A 7 -5.76 -0.85 -3.72
N SER A 8 -7.07 -0.76 -3.99
CA SER A 8 -7.72 0.33 -4.73
C SER A 8 -8.40 1.36 -3.83
N GLU A 9 -8.33 1.19 -2.51
CA GLU A 9 -8.97 2.07 -1.54
C GLU A 9 -7.98 3.08 -0.95
N GLN A 10 -8.50 4.26 -0.61
CA GLN A 10 -7.77 5.31 0.07
C GLN A 10 -8.53 5.73 1.34
N ALA A 11 -7.79 5.93 2.43
CA ALA A 11 -8.30 6.52 3.65
C ALA A 11 -7.37 7.63 4.15
N VAL A 12 -7.90 8.56 4.95
CA VAL A 12 -7.12 9.61 5.60
C VAL A 12 -7.06 9.31 7.10
N PHE A 13 -5.85 9.15 7.62
CA PHE A 13 -5.61 8.89 9.03
C PHE A 13 -5.09 10.14 9.74
N VAL A 14 -5.57 10.33 10.97
CA VAL A 14 -4.99 11.25 11.93
C VAL A 14 -3.92 10.48 12.72
N ILE A 15 -2.71 11.03 12.78
CA ILE A 15 -1.57 10.45 13.50
C ILE A 15 -1.16 11.49 14.53
N LEU A 16 -1.05 11.08 15.79
CA LEU A 16 -0.77 11.97 16.92
C LEU A 16 0.36 11.42 17.78
N GLY A 17 1.12 12.33 18.40
CA GLY A 17 2.11 12.02 19.43
C GLY A 17 3.06 10.88 19.04
N ASP A 18 3.11 9.86 19.89
CA ASP A 18 4.04 8.73 19.76
C ASP A 18 3.83 7.93 18.47
N ALA A 19 2.60 7.77 17.98
CA ALA A 19 2.36 7.11 16.70
C ALA A 19 3.03 7.87 15.54
N GLY A 20 3.11 9.20 15.61
CA GLY A 20 3.86 10.00 14.64
C GLY A 20 5.36 9.73 14.67
N LYS A 21 5.91 9.57 15.87
CA LYS A 21 7.31 9.18 16.06
C LYS A 21 7.56 7.74 15.61
N GLU A 22 6.65 6.81 15.87
CA GLU A 22 6.77 5.43 15.39
C GLU A 22 6.79 5.35 13.85
N LEU A 23 6.07 6.26 13.18
CA LEU A 23 6.06 6.33 11.71
C LEU A 23 7.34 6.93 11.14
N THR A 24 7.73 8.10 11.65
CA THR A 24 8.79 8.95 11.08
C THR A 24 10.17 8.71 11.71
N GLY A 25 10.22 8.00 12.84
CA GLY A 25 11.41 7.88 13.69
C GLY A 25 11.76 9.15 14.48
N LYS A 26 10.96 10.22 14.38
CA LYS A 26 11.29 11.55 14.92
C LYS A 26 10.15 12.17 15.70
N HIS A 27 10.46 12.88 16.79
CA HIS A 27 9.47 13.72 17.45
C HIS A 27 9.12 14.93 16.58
N ALA A 28 7.89 15.44 16.70
CA ALA A 28 7.44 16.61 15.94
C ALA A 28 8.32 17.84 16.20
N ALA A 29 8.77 18.05 17.45
CA ALA A 29 9.69 19.13 17.79
C ALA A 29 11.01 19.02 17.02
N GLU A 30 11.64 17.84 16.99
CA GLU A 30 12.87 17.62 16.22
C GLU A 30 12.68 17.90 14.72
N LEU A 31 11.52 17.57 14.15
CA LEU A 31 11.23 17.86 12.74
C LEU A 31 11.12 19.36 12.48
N VAL A 32 10.53 20.11 13.41
CA VAL A 32 10.37 21.57 13.32
C VAL A 32 11.71 22.26 13.52
N ASP A 33 12.47 21.87 14.53
CA ASP A 33 13.78 22.45 14.85
C ASP A 33 14.76 22.23 13.69
N ASN A 34 14.91 20.99 13.24
CA ASN A 34 15.77 20.67 12.08
C ASN A 34 15.33 21.43 10.83
N TYR A 35 14.02 21.64 10.63
CA TYR A 35 13.53 22.39 9.49
C TYR A 35 13.96 23.85 9.54
N PHE A 36 13.91 24.51 10.69
CA PHE A 36 14.40 25.90 10.80
C PHE A 36 15.92 26.00 10.66
N GLU A 37 16.67 25.09 11.30
CA GLU A 37 18.14 25.09 11.23
C GLU A 37 18.64 24.84 9.80
N THR A 38 18.06 23.86 9.09
CA THR A 38 18.50 23.52 7.72
C THR A 38 18.09 24.54 6.67
N ASN A 39 17.12 25.41 6.98
CA ASN A 39 16.63 26.45 6.08
C ASN A 39 16.97 27.87 6.58
N GLU A 40 17.88 28.00 7.55
CA GLU A 40 18.31 29.30 8.03
C GLU A 40 18.96 30.09 6.90
N GLY A 41 18.55 31.35 6.73
CA GLY A 41 19.07 32.23 5.68
C GLY A 41 18.50 31.98 4.28
N VAL A 42 17.55 31.04 4.12
CA VAL A 42 16.80 30.87 2.89
C VAL A 42 15.89 32.08 2.68
N GLY A 43 15.99 32.74 1.52
CA GLY A 43 15.17 33.90 1.18
C GLY A 43 13.68 33.55 1.10
N VAL A 44 12.81 34.55 1.35
CA VAL A 44 11.34 34.38 1.41
C VAL A 44 10.70 33.82 0.14
N ASP A 45 11.37 33.93 -1.02
CA ASP A 45 10.87 33.41 -2.31
C ASP A 45 11.38 31.99 -2.64
N ALA A 46 12.24 31.42 -1.79
CA ALA A 46 12.83 30.11 -2.06
C ALA A 46 11.96 28.95 -1.54
N CYS A 47 11.82 27.93 -2.37
CA CYS A 47 11.16 26.68 -2.00
C CYS A 47 12.06 25.90 -1.05
N VAL A 48 11.56 25.66 0.15
CA VAL A 48 12.22 24.91 1.21
C VAL A 48 11.82 23.43 1.13
N PRO A 49 12.78 22.49 1.21
CA PRO A 49 12.50 21.07 1.07
C PRO A 49 11.67 20.53 2.24
N VAL A 50 10.85 19.53 1.95
CA VAL A 50 10.13 18.77 2.98
C VAL A 50 11.15 17.95 3.79
N PRO A 51 11.03 17.86 5.13
CA PRO A 51 11.93 17.05 5.95
C PRO A 51 12.03 15.60 5.45
N GLN A 52 13.28 15.10 5.34
CA GLN A 52 13.57 13.76 4.81
C GLN A 52 12.82 12.65 5.56
N ALA A 53 12.72 12.77 6.89
CA ALA A 53 12.00 11.81 7.72
C ALA A 53 10.50 11.67 7.39
N LEU A 54 9.87 12.69 6.77
CA LEU A 54 8.50 12.58 6.25
C LEU A 54 8.47 11.92 4.87
N LEU A 55 9.42 12.29 3.99
CA LEU A 55 9.56 11.68 2.67
C LEU A 55 9.80 10.18 2.77
N ASP A 56 10.64 9.76 3.72
CA ASP A 56 10.97 8.35 3.95
C ASP A 56 9.73 7.51 4.30
N THR A 57 8.67 8.11 4.86
CA THR A 57 7.42 7.40 5.19
C THR A 57 6.58 7.04 3.96
N ILE A 58 6.80 7.72 2.83
CA ILE A 58 6.03 7.52 1.61
C ILE A 58 6.41 6.17 0.98
N GLY A 59 5.40 5.42 0.54
CA GLY A 59 5.60 4.11 -0.09
C GLY A 59 5.91 2.99 0.90
N GLN A 60 5.90 3.24 2.21
CA GLN A 60 6.04 2.19 3.21
C GLN A 60 4.72 1.47 3.47
N THR A 61 4.75 0.14 3.45
CA THR A 61 3.64 -0.69 3.96
C THR A 61 3.77 -0.86 5.47
N ARG A 62 2.73 -0.46 6.21
CA ARG A 62 2.69 -0.55 7.68
C ARG A 62 1.34 -1.11 8.15
N LYS A 63 1.35 -1.74 9.32
CA LYS A 63 0.13 -2.17 10.03
C LYS A 63 -0.19 -1.16 11.13
N PHE A 64 -1.42 -0.65 11.14
CA PHE A 64 -1.89 0.36 12.09
C PHE A 64 -2.94 -0.23 13.01
N ILE A 65 -2.89 0.12 14.30
CA ILE A 65 -4.03 -0.01 15.20
C ILE A 65 -4.77 1.33 15.15
N VAL A 66 -6.04 1.31 14.77
CA VAL A 66 -6.84 2.51 14.56
C VAL A 66 -8.05 2.55 15.50
N LYS A 67 -8.42 3.76 15.90
CA LYS A 67 -9.70 4.06 16.53
C LYS A 67 -10.53 4.87 15.55
N VAL A 68 -11.74 4.40 15.26
CA VAL A 68 -12.75 5.15 14.51
C VAL A 68 -13.68 5.81 15.52
N SER A 69 -13.87 7.12 15.39
CA SER A 69 -14.80 7.86 16.23
C SER A 69 -15.60 8.85 15.40
N ASP A 70 -16.86 9.01 15.74
CA ASP A 70 -17.67 10.10 15.20
C ASP A 70 -17.06 11.44 15.62
N HIS A 71 -17.07 12.40 14.72
CA HIS A 71 -16.56 13.72 15.02
C HIS A 71 -17.54 14.44 15.97
N ASN A 72 -17.03 15.10 17.01
CA ASN A 72 -17.86 15.90 17.93
C ASN A 72 -18.37 17.23 17.31
N LEU A 73 -18.25 17.38 15.99
CA LEU A 73 -18.75 18.53 15.24
C LEU A 73 -20.11 18.18 14.62
N THR A 74 -20.90 19.18 14.27
CA THR A 74 -22.27 19.03 13.74
C THR A 74 -22.35 18.44 12.31
N GLY A 75 -21.37 17.61 11.90
CA GLY A 75 -21.30 16.95 10.60
C GLY A 75 -21.22 15.41 10.73
N LYS A 76 -21.60 14.69 9.68
CA LYS A 76 -21.58 13.22 9.63
C LYS A 76 -20.21 12.63 9.26
N THR A 77 -19.12 13.26 9.68
CA THR A 77 -17.78 12.79 9.36
C THR A 77 -17.26 11.87 10.46
N GLN A 78 -16.65 10.75 10.07
CA GLN A 78 -15.90 9.89 10.98
C GLN A 78 -14.42 10.23 10.91
N THR A 79 -13.74 10.13 12.05
CA THR A 79 -12.30 10.32 12.14
C THR A 79 -11.64 8.99 12.43
N ILE A 80 -10.66 8.62 11.60
CA ILE A 80 -9.82 7.45 11.83
C ILE A 80 -8.50 7.93 12.41
N THR A 81 -8.24 7.58 13.67
CA THR A 81 -7.00 7.93 14.36
C THR A 81 -6.13 6.69 14.49
N ALA A 82 -4.91 6.73 13.97
CA ALA A 82 -3.90 5.71 14.23
C ALA A 82 -3.35 5.90 15.65
N THR A 83 -3.67 4.94 16.53
CA THR A 83 -3.26 4.97 17.94
C THR A 83 -1.92 4.30 18.17
N LYS A 84 -1.54 3.36 17.30
CA LYS A 84 -0.24 2.66 17.34
C LYS A 84 0.15 2.18 15.96
N ILE A 85 1.45 2.17 15.67
CA ILE A 85 2.02 1.65 14.43
C ILE A 85 2.88 0.45 14.77
N LEU A 86 2.62 -0.67 14.09
CA LEU A 86 3.41 -1.87 14.30
C LEU A 86 4.76 -1.74 13.56
N PRO A 87 5.83 -2.36 14.09
CA PRO A 87 7.11 -2.44 13.39
C PRO A 87 6.93 -3.04 11.98
N PRO A 88 7.78 -2.66 11.01
CA PRO A 88 7.81 -3.30 9.71
C PRO A 88 8.00 -4.81 9.85
N GLU A 89 7.29 -5.59 9.06
CA GLU A 89 7.48 -7.03 9.02
C GLU A 89 8.84 -7.33 8.39
N ALA A 90 9.66 -8.16 9.04
CA ALA A 90 10.97 -8.52 8.53
C ALA A 90 10.83 -9.26 7.18
N PRO A 91 11.69 -8.99 6.18
CA PRO A 91 11.68 -9.76 4.95
C PRO A 91 11.89 -11.25 5.26
N LEU A 92 10.98 -12.10 4.80
CA LEU A 92 11.15 -13.55 4.91
C LEU A 92 12.39 -13.96 4.11
N PRO A 93 13.25 -14.87 4.64
CA PRO A 93 14.41 -15.33 3.90
C PRO A 93 13.94 -16.01 2.60
N ALA A 94 14.49 -15.57 1.47
CA ALA A 94 14.24 -16.22 0.20
C ALA A 94 14.69 -17.68 0.29
N SER A 95 13.76 -18.62 0.14
CA SER A 95 14.09 -20.02 -0.07
C SER A 95 14.83 -20.13 -1.40
N SER A 96 16.14 -20.35 -1.32
CA SER A 96 16.95 -20.74 -2.48
C SER A 96 16.53 -22.14 -2.90
N ASP A 97 15.59 -22.26 -3.84
CA ASP A 97 15.37 -23.52 -4.54
C ASP A 97 16.63 -23.86 -5.32
N GLY A 98 17.28 -24.95 -4.90
CA GLY A 98 18.55 -25.40 -5.43
C GLY A 98 18.45 -25.76 -6.90
N ILE A 99 19.23 -25.06 -7.74
CA ILE A 99 19.63 -25.57 -9.05
C ILE A 99 21.14 -25.87 -8.98
N SER A 100 21.47 -27.12 -8.66
CA SER A 100 22.80 -27.67 -8.93
C SER A 100 22.77 -28.25 -10.34
N LYS A 101 23.21 -27.50 -11.34
CA LYS A 101 23.54 -28.03 -12.67
C LYS A 101 24.85 -28.79 -12.58
N THR A 102 24.90 -30.04 -13.05
CA THR A 102 26.16 -30.77 -13.32
C THR A 102 25.97 -31.75 -14.48
N GLY A 103 26.83 -31.61 -15.51
CA GLY A 103 27.11 -32.58 -16.58
C GLY A 103 26.18 -32.48 -17.82
N GLY A 104 26.61 -32.34 -19.07
CA GLY A 104 27.94 -32.13 -19.65
C GLY A 104 28.29 -33.17 -20.71
N ASP A 105 27.75 -33.07 -21.94
CA ASP A 105 28.31 -33.66 -23.17
C ASP A 105 27.46 -33.39 -24.43
N LYS A 106 28.12 -33.36 -25.59
CA LYS A 106 27.63 -32.91 -26.90
C LYS A 106 27.29 -34.10 -27.83
N SER A 107 26.29 -33.95 -28.71
CA SER A 107 26.30 -34.28 -30.18
C SER A 107 24.86 -34.36 -30.75
N GLY A 108 24.59 -33.79 -31.93
CA GLY A 108 23.30 -33.85 -32.65
C GLY A 108 23.20 -35.06 -33.62
N PRO A 109 22.45 -35.02 -34.76
CA PRO A 109 21.26 -34.23 -35.17
C PRO A 109 20.10 -35.14 -35.71
N SER A 110 19.04 -34.54 -36.28
CA SER A 110 18.13 -35.08 -37.34
C SER A 110 16.65 -35.33 -37.01
N SER A 111 15.78 -34.83 -37.93
CA SER A 111 14.41 -35.25 -38.31
C SER A 111 13.34 -35.29 -37.22
N GLY A 112 12.06 -35.02 -37.44
CA GLY A 112 11.20 -35.00 -38.61
C GLY A 112 9.77 -34.79 -38.10
N PHE A 113 8.83 -34.70 -39.03
CA PHE A 113 7.47 -34.18 -38.93
C PHE A 113 6.46 -35.24 -38.45
N GLU A 114 5.50 -34.87 -37.60
CA GLU A 114 4.10 -35.40 -37.47
C GLU A 114 3.47 -34.81 -36.18
N ASP A 115 2.55 -33.85 -36.25
CA ASP A 115 1.08 -33.93 -36.42
C ASP A 115 0.35 -34.91 -35.48
N ALA A 116 -0.44 -34.35 -34.57
CA ALA A 116 -1.63 -34.99 -33.99
C ALA A 116 -2.56 -33.94 -33.37
N VAL A 117 -3.46 -33.41 -34.19
CA VAL A 117 -4.90 -33.22 -33.94
C VAL A 117 -5.39 -33.47 -32.50
N VAL A 118 -6.04 -32.47 -31.88
CA VAL A 118 -7.43 -32.61 -31.38
C VAL A 118 -8.12 -31.23 -31.34
N ASP A 119 -9.35 -31.29 -31.82
CA ASP A 119 -10.32 -30.25 -32.15
C ASP A 119 -10.80 -29.36 -30.98
N ARG A 120 -10.91 -28.07 -31.29
CA ARG A 120 -12.11 -27.21 -31.22
C ARG A 120 -13.17 -27.47 -30.14
N ALA A 121 -13.42 -26.43 -29.33
CA ALA A 121 -14.78 -25.88 -29.18
C ALA A 121 -14.76 -24.47 -28.55
N ARG A 122 -15.14 -23.46 -29.34
CA ARG A 122 -15.64 -22.18 -28.85
C ARG A 122 -17.09 -22.36 -28.42
N LYS A 123 -17.52 -21.78 -27.30
CA LYS A 123 -18.85 -21.16 -27.23
C LYS A 123 -18.95 -20.12 -26.11
N ALA A 124 -19.27 -18.90 -26.53
CA ALA A 124 -19.75 -17.81 -25.71
C ALA A 124 -21.16 -18.11 -25.18
N SER A 125 -21.53 -17.50 -24.06
CA SER A 125 -22.92 -17.20 -23.67
C SER A 125 -22.91 -16.02 -22.69
N GLU A 126 -23.13 -14.82 -23.22
CA GLU A 126 -23.77 -13.70 -22.54
C GLU A 126 -25.26 -14.06 -22.32
N ILE A 127 -25.92 -13.58 -21.26
CA ILE A 127 -27.35 -13.15 -21.21
C ILE A 127 -27.83 -12.90 -19.76
N LEU A 128 -28.01 -11.60 -19.47
CA LEU A 128 -29.17 -10.89 -18.89
C LEU A 128 -29.43 -10.74 -17.37
N GLU A 129 -29.76 -9.48 -17.07
CA GLU A 129 -30.32 -8.85 -15.87
C GLU A 129 -31.56 -9.53 -15.28
N SER A 130 -31.78 -9.29 -13.99
CA SER A 130 -33.11 -9.04 -13.44
C SER A 130 -33.00 -8.10 -12.24
N ASP A 131 -33.67 -6.95 -12.36
CA ASP A 131 -33.92 -5.94 -11.33
C ASP A 131 -35.27 -6.23 -10.63
N GLU A 132 -35.57 -5.46 -9.58
CA GLU A 132 -36.85 -5.25 -8.87
C GLU A 132 -37.03 -5.76 -7.41
N THR A 133 -36.81 -4.80 -6.50
CA THR A 133 -37.70 -4.23 -5.45
C THR A 133 -38.55 -5.11 -4.50
N LYS A 134 -38.52 -4.78 -3.19
CA LYS A 134 -39.67 -4.16 -2.47
C LYS A 134 -39.40 -3.83 -0.98
N HIS A 135 -40.05 -2.74 -0.58
CA HIS A 135 -40.04 -2.06 0.71
C HIS A 135 -40.79 -2.81 1.81
N SER A 136 -40.41 -2.58 3.07
CA SER A 136 -41.23 -2.89 4.25
C SER A 136 -41.37 -1.66 5.14
N LYS A 137 -42.60 -1.17 5.31
CA LYS A 137 -43.04 -0.24 6.36
C LYS A 137 -44.26 -0.85 7.05
N SER A 138 -44.27 -0.84 8.37
CA SER A 138 -45.39 -0.40 9.24
C SER A 138 -45.44 -1.18 10.55
N GLY A 139 -45.69 -0.43 11.63
CA GLY A 139 -45.93 -0.84 13.00
C GLY A 139 -45.87 0.39 13.87
#